data_AF-A0A819M716-F1
#
_entry.id   AF-A0A819M716-F1
#
_cell.length_a   1.000
_cell.length_b   1.000
_cell.length_c   1.000
_cell.angle_alpha   90.00
_cell.angle_beta   90.00
_cell.angle_gamma   90.00
#
_symmetry.space_group_name_H-M   'P 1'
#
loop_
_entity.id
_entity.type
_entity.pdbx_description
1 polymer ?
#
loop_
_entity_poly.entity_id
_entity_poly.type
_entity_poly.pdbx_seq_one_letter_code
_entity_poly.pdbx_strand_id
1 'polypeptide(L)'
;MKVFLKKQNETLNDTTAMDLYEIKANDVIKKYSEHDEYDREKGMSNESFLRYLLSFDNLIIDPKKLDLCMNMDKPLAHYFISSSHNTYLTGYQWTGRSSIEMYRQVLLTGCRCIELDVLDSEKTYIALNNFSVS
;
A
#
# COMPACT_ATOMS: atom_id res chain seq x y z
N MET A 1 6.10 24.12 -4.56
CA MET A 1 5.61 23.23 -5.64
C MET A 1 6.73 22.57 -6.47
N LYS A 2 7.77 23.32 -6.90
CA LYS A 2 8.87 22.78 -7.74
C LYS A 2 9.64 21.58 -7.16
N VAL A 3 9.76 21.46 -5.83
CA VAL A 3 10.50 20.35 -5.18
C VAL A 3 9.73 19.03 -5.18
N PHE A 4 8.38 19.06 -5.14
CA PHE A 4 7.57 17.84 -5.02
C PHE A 4 7.43 17.07 -6.34
N LEU A 5 7.47 17.76 -7.48
CA LEU A 5 7.22 17.13 -8.79
C LEU A 5 8.46 16.48 -9.40
N LYS A 6 9.67 16.89 -8.99
CA LYS A 6 10.95 16.35 -9.51
C LYS A 6 11.14 14.86 -9.24
N LYS A 7 10.52 14.32 -8.19
CA LYS A 7 10.73 12.93 -7.74
C LYS A 7 10.03 11.87 -8.60
N GLN A 8 9.16 12.25 -9.53
CA GLN A 8 8.37 11.31 -10.34
C GLN A 8 8.96 10.99 -11.74
N ASN A 9 9.94 11.77 -12.24
CA ASN A 9 10.41 11.63 -13.62
C ASN A 9 11.94 11.80 -13.74
N GLU A 10 12.70 10.72 -13.53
CA GLU A 10 14.17 10.73 -13.62
C GLU A 10 14.72 10.68 -15.07
N THR A 11 13.88 10.58 -16.10
CA THR A 11 14.31 10.38 -17.51
C THR A 11 14.08 11.57 -18.44
N LEU A 12 13.59 12.71 -17.95
CA LEU A 12 13.37 13.90 -18.80
C LEU A 12 14.58 14.83 -18.73
N ASN A 13 14.99 15.37 -19.88
CA ASN A 13 15.99 16.45 -19.91
C ASN A 13 15.41 17.70 -19.21
N ASP A 14 16.28 18.51 -18.60
CA ASP A 14 15.85 19.59 -17.69
C ASP A 14 14.89 20.61 -18.34
N THR A 15 15.03 20.87 -19.65
CA THR A 15 14.18 21.80 -20.39
C THR A 15 12.78 21.23 -20.64
N THR A 16 12.66 20.00 -21.16
CA THR A 16 11.32 19.39 -21.39
C THR A 16 10.62 19.04 -20.09
N ALA A 17 11.38 18.70 -19.04
CA ALA A 17 10.82 18.50 -17.71
C ALA A 17 10.16 19.78 -17.19
N MET A 18 10.78 20.93 -17.40
CA MET A 18 10.25 22.22 -16.97
C MET A 18 8.93 22.57 -17.67
N ASP A 19 8.85 22.40 -18.99
CA ASP A 19 7.62 22.63 -19.77
C ASP A 19 6.48 21.72 -19.30
N LEU A 20 6.79 20.44 -19.03
CA LEU A 20 5.83 19.47 -18.50
C LEU A 20 5.32 19.85 -17.09
N TYR A 21 6.17 20.40 -16.23
CA TYR A 21 5.74 20.85 -14.91
C TYR A 21 4.86 22.08 -14.98
N GLU A 22 5.13 23.00 -15.91
CA GLU A 22 4.33 24.19 -16.12
C GLU A 22 2.93 23.85 -16.64
N ILE A 23 2.83 22.94 -17.61
CA ILE A 23 1.55 22.43 -18.11
C ILE A 23 0.75 21.79 -16.97
N LYS A 24 1.38 20.89 -16.19
CA LYS A 24 0.70 20.24 -15.05
C LYS A 24 0.27 21.22 -13.97
N ALA A 25 1.07 22.24 -13.68
CA ALA A 25 0.72 23.26 -12.70
C ALA A 25 -0.50 24.07 -13.15
N ASN A 26 -0.56 24.44 -14.43
CA ASN A 26 -1.69 25.16 -15.01
C ASN A 26 -2.98 24.32 -15.01
N ASP A 27 -2.88 23.01 -15.27
CA ASP A 27 -4.03 22.10 -15.18
C ASP A 27 -4.58 22.03 -13.75
N VAL A 28 -3.71 21.96 -12.74
CA VAL A 28 -4.10 21.98 -11.33
C VAL A 28 -4.77 23.30 -10.96
N ILE A 29 -4.16 24.44 -11.32
CA ILE A 29 -4.74 25.78 -11.03
C ILE A 29 -6.13 25.89 -11.66
N LYS A 30 -6.26 25.48 -12.93
CA LYS A 30 -7.54 25.50 -13.65
C LYS A 30 -8.59 24.64 -12.94
N LYS A 31 -8.25 23.41 -12.57
CA LYS A 31 -9.17 22.45 -11.94
C LYS A 31 -9.68 22.91 -10.58
N TYR A 32 -8.83 23.49 -9.74
CA TYR A 32 -9.19 23.81 -8.36
C TYR A 32 -9.74 25.23 -8.18
N SER A 33 -9.54 26.13 -9.15
CA SER A 33 -9.99 27.53 -9.12
C SER A 33 -11.21 27.84 -10.02
N GLU A 34 -11.99 26.82 -10.42
CA GLU A 34 -13.17 27.00 -11.30
C GLU A 34 -14.25 27.91 -10.70
N HIS A 35 -14.34 27.98 -9.37
CA HIS A 35 -15.38 28.73 -8.65
C HIS A 35 -14.88 30.01 -7.98
N ASP A 36 -13.61 30.38 -8.20
CA ASP A 36 -13.04 31.57 -7.60
C ASP A 36 -13.22 32.76 -8.55
N GLU A 37 -13.66 33.91 -8.02
CA GLU A 37 -13.59 35.21 -8.73
C GLU A 37 -12.14 35.72 -8.87
N TYR A 38 -11.17 34.94 -8.37
CA TYR A 38 -9.76 35.24 -8.42
C TYR A 38 -9.22 35.19 -9.85
N ASP A 39 -8.37 36.16 -10.18
CA ASP A 39 -7.72 36.24 -11.47
C ASP A 39 -6.81 35.03 -11.70
N ARG A 40 -7.25 34.12 -12.58
CA ARG A 40 -6.50 32.90 -12.93
C ARG A 40 -5.15 33.20 -13.58
N GLU A 41 -4.93 34.40 -14.15
CA GLU A 41 -3.61 34.79 -14.65
C GLU A 41 -2.59 35.03 -13.52
N LYS A 42 -3.06 35.23 -12.28
CA LYS A 42 -2.21 35.42 -11.08
C LYS A 42 -1.96 34.14 -10.29
N GLY A 43 -2.53 33.01 -10.71
CA GLY A 43 -2.38 31.71 -10.06
C GLY A 43 -3.62 31.29 -9.27
N MET A 44 -3.42 30.77 -8.06
CA MET A 44 -4.46 30.11 -7.25
C MET A 44 -4.65 30.79 -5.89
N SER A 45 -5.90 30.91 -5.43
CA SER A 45 -6.21 31.44 -4.10
C SER A 45 -5.78 30.47 -2.97
N ASN A 46 -5.71 30.97 -1.73
CA ASN A 46 -5.43 30.11 -0.56
C ASN A 46 -6.47 29.00 -0.39
N GLU A 47 -7.75 29.31 -0.65
CA GLU A 47 -8.85 28.35 -0.55
C GLU A 47 -8.70 27.24 -1.61
N SER A 48 -8.44 27.63 -2.87
CA SER A 48 -8.17 26.67 -3.94
C SER A 48 -6.91 25.83 -3.67
N PHE A 49 -5.87 26.43 -3.08
CA PHE A 49 -4.66 25.68 -2.69
C PHE A 49 -4.93 24.66 -1.59
N LEU A 50 -5.72 25.02 -0.58
CA LEU A 50 -6.14 24.08 0.46
C LEU A 50 -6.97 22.92 -0.12
N ARG A 51 -7.88 23.21 -1.06
CA ARG A 51 -8.64 22.17 -1.78
C ARG A 51 -7.73 21.22 -2.54
N TYR A 52 -6.71 21.74 -3.23
CA TYR A 52 -5.71 20.91 -3.90
C TYR A 52 -4.97 20.01 -2.89
N LEU A 53 -4.47 20.58 -1.79
CA LEU A 53 -3.69 19.84 -0.79
C LEU A 53 -4.48 18.68 -0.15
N LEU A 54 -5.78 18.86 0.02
CA LEU A 54 -6.70 17.85 0.59
C LEU A 54 -7.28 16.89 -0.46
N SER A 55 -7.00 17.11 -1.73
CA SER A 55 -7.56 16.30 -2.82
C SER A 55 -6.77 15.01 -3.08
N PHE A 56 -7.42 14.08 -3.79
CA PHE A 56 -6.79 12.84 -4.27
C PHE A 56 -5.66 13.07 -5.29
N ASP A 57 -5.55 14.27 -5.88
CA ASP A 57 -4.45 14.61 -6.79
C ASP A 57 -3.11 14.82 -6.05
N ASN A 58 -3.15 15.01 -4.72
CA ASN A 58 -1.98 15.26 -3.87
C ASN A 58 -1.72 14.11 -2.88
N LEU A 59 -2.05 12.87 -3.26
CA LEU A 59 -1.74 11.70 -2.44
C LEU A 59 -0.22 11.49 -2.32
N ILE A 60 0.23 11.12 -1.11
CA ILE A 60 1.64 10.78 -0.85
C ILE A 60 2.04 9.52 -1.62
N ILE A 61 1.08 8.62 -1.86
CA ILE A 61 1.27 7.36 -2.57
C ILE A 61 0.66 7.51 -3.96
N ASP A 62 1.43 7.16 -4.99
CA ASP A 62 0.91 7.06 -6.36
C ASP A 62 -0.20 6.00 -6.41
N PRO A 63 -1.44 6.36 -6.79
CA PRO A 63 -2.55 5.42 -6.87
C PRO A 63 -2.25 4.18 -7.71
N LYS A 64 -1.38 4.29 -8.73
CA LYS A 64 -0.98 3.16 -9.58
C LYS A 64 -0.21 2.08 -8.81
N LYS A 65 0.39 2.44 -7.67
CA LYS A 65 1.10 1.50 -6.78
C LYS A 65 0.19 0.81 -5.76
N LEU A 66 -1.09 1.19 -5.71
CA LEU A 66 -2.07 0.53 -4.84
C LEU A 66 -2.60 -0.77 -5.45
N ASP A 67 -2.37 -0.99 -6.75
CA ASP A 67 -2.75 -2.20 -7.47
C ASP A 67 -1.52 -3.03 -7.88
N LEU A 68 -1.75 -4.18 -8.53
CA LEU A 68 -0.70 -5.06 -9.05
C LEU A 68 0.14 -4.34 -10.12
N CYS A 69 1.21 -3.71 -9.67
CA CYS A 69 2.13 -2.94 -10.52
C CYS A 69 3.47 -3.65 -10.79
N MET A 70 3.69 -4.82 -10.16
CA MET A 70 4.90 -5.61 -10.33
C MET A 70 4.73 -6.65 -11.44
N ASN A 71 5.80 -6.93 -12.18
CA ASN A 71 5.85 -8.03 -13.13
C ASN A 71 5.79 -9.37 -12.38
N MET A 72 4.79 -10.21 -12.67
CA MET A 72 4.55 -11.51 -12.01
C MET A 72 5.05 -12.73 -12.82
N ASP A 73 5.78 -12.51 -13.92
CA ASP A 73 6.30 -13.56 -14.81
C ASP A 73 7.70 -14.07 -14.44
N LYS A 74 8.31 -13.56 -13.35
CA LYS A 74 9.61 -14.05 -12.88
C LYS A 74 9.45 -15.35 -12.09
N PRO A 75 10.52 -16.14 -11.91
CA PRO A 75 10.49 -17.30 -11.02
C PRO A 75 10.15 -16.89 -9.57
N LEU A 76 9.53 -17.80 -8.81
CA LEU A 76 9.01 -17.54 -7.46
C LEU A 76 10.07 -16.98 -6.48
N ALA A 77 11.32 -17.42 -6.61
CA ALA A 77 12.44 -16.98 -5.76
C ALA A 77 12.81 -15.48 -5.90
N HIS A 78 12.25 -14.77 -6.88
CA HIS A 78 12.48 -13.34 -7.09
C HIS A 78 11.53 -12.44 -6.30
N TYR A 79 10.56 -13.01 -5.59
CA TYR A 79 9.54 -12.26 -4.87
C TYR A 79 9.69 -12.42 -3.36
N PHE A 80 9.45 -11.34 -2.62
CA PHE A 80 9.13 -11.45 -1.21
C PHE A 80 7.70 -11.98 -1.06
N ILE A 81 7.54 -13.02 -0.26
CA ILE A 81 6.25 -13.68 -0.02
C ILE A 81 5.86 -13.40 1.43
N SER A 82 4.67 -12.84 1.63
CA SER A 82 4.09 -12.72 2.97
C SER A 82 3.78 -14.12 3.52
N SER A 83 4.43 -14.48 4.62
CA SER A 83 4.36 -15.80 5.24
C SER A 83 4.02 -15.70 6.73
N SER A 84 3.22 -16.64 7.22
CA SER A 84 2.85 -16.76 8.63
C SER A 84 3.49 -18.01 9.24
N HIS A 85 4.08 -17.84 10.41
CA HIS A 85 4.65 -18.91 11.23
C HIS A 85 3.69 -19.25 12.37
N ASN A 86 3.54 -20.53 12.71
CA ASN A 86 2.59 -21.05 13.70
C ASN A 86 1.20 -20.42 13.55
N THR A 87 0.67 -20.48 12.32
CA THR A 87 -0.53 -19.74 11.89
C THR A 87 -1.75 -19.97 12.77
N TYR A 88 -1.84 -21.13 13.42
CA TYR A 88 -2.95 -21.47 14.32
C TYR A 88 -2.95 -20.68 15.63
N LEU A 89 -1.84 -20.08 16.07
CA LEU A 89 -1.73 -19.45 17.40
C LEU A 89 -2.39 -18.07 17.47
N THR A 90 -3.19 -17.85 18.51
CA THR A 90 -3.85 -16.56 18.78
C THR A 90 -3.06 -15.66 19.74
N GLY A 91 -1.85 -16.05 20.16
CA GLY A 91 -1.12 -15.38 21.24
C GLY A 91 0.32 -15.87 21.41
N TYR A 92 0.75 -16.04 22.67
CA TYR A 92 2.13 -16.43 22.99
C TYR A 92 2.51 -17.78 22.39
N GLN A 93 3.79 -17.95 22.05
CA GLN A 93 4.30 -19.20 21.50
C GLN A 93 4.10 -20.38 22.47
N TRP A 94 4.23 -20.18 23.78
CA TRP A 94 4.20 -21.27 24.74
C TRP A 94 2.82 -21.54 25.35
N THR A 95 2.03 -20.49 25.54
CA THR A 95 0.75 -20.54 26.28
C THR A 95 -0.45 -20.08 25.44
N GLY A 96 -0.21 -19.78 24.16
CA GLY A 96 -1.24 -19.35 23.23
C GLY A 96 -2.19 -20.49 22.87
N ARG A 97 -3.46 -20.14 22.66
CA ARG A 97 -4.46 -21.09 22.16
C ARG A 97 -4.35 -21.21 20.65
N SER A 98 -4.72 -22.38 20.13
CA SER A 98 -4.91 -22.56 18.69
C SER A 98 -6.33 -22.17 18.27
N SER A 99 -6.49 -21.58 17.08
CA SER A 99 -7.78 -21.22 16.51
C SER A 99 -7.77 -21.35 14.99
N ILE A 100 -8.84 -21.92 14.45
CA ILE A 100 -9.07 -22.04 13.01
C ILE A 100 -9.28 -20.65 12.38
N GLU A 101 -9.88 -19.71 13.13
CA GLU A 101 -10.14 -18.35 12.64
C GLU A 101 -8.84 -17.62 12.28
N MET A 102 -7.72 -18.00 12.89
CA MET A 102 -6.43 -17.39 12.61
C MET A 102 -6.04 -17.61 11.14
N TYR A 103 -6.19 -18.82 10.61
CA TYR A 103 -5.96 -19.10 9.18
C TYR A 103 -6.77 -18.20 8.26
N ARG A 104 -8.06 -18.00 8.59
CA ARG A 104 -8.95 -17.13 7.83
C ARG A 104 -8.45 -15.68 7.85
N GLN A 105 -8.07 -15.17 9.01
CA GLN A 105 -7.58 -13.80 9.16
C GLN A 105 -6.29 -13.55 8.40
N VAL A 106 -5.29 -14.44 8.50
CA VAL A 106 -3.99 -14.20 7.82
C VAL A 106 -4.11 -14.29 6.30
N LEU A 107 -4.99 -15.16 5.79
CA LEU A 107 -5.27 -15.20 4.35
C LEU A 107 -5.97 -13.92 3.87
N LEU A 108 -6.90 -13.37 4.66
CA LEU A 108 -7.59 -12.11 4.33
C LEU A 108 -6.66 -10.89 4.38
N THR A 109 -5.62 -10.90 5.21
CA THR A 109 -4.62 -9.83 5.24
C THR A 109 -3.59 -9.92 4.10
N GLY A 110 -3.69 -10.94 3.25
CA GLY A 110 -2.83 -11.11 2.07
C GLY A 110 -1.64 -12.04 2.27
N CYS A 111 -1.58 -12.79 3.38
CA CYS A 111 -0.60 -13.85 3.56
C CYS A 111 -0.76 -14.94 2.48
N ARG A 112 0.35 -15.48 2.00
CA ARG A 112 0.40 -16.49 0.92
C ARG A 112 1.04 -17.80 1.33
N CYS A 113 1.61 -17.87 2.53
CA CYS A 113 2.20 -19.07 3.10
C CYS A 113 1.75 -19.23 4.56
N ILE A 114 1.28 -20.42 4.92
CA ILE A 114 0.78 -20.75 6.26
C ILE A 114 1.44 -22.02 6.77
N GLU A 115 1.52 -22.14 8.10
CA GLU A 115 2.11 -23.28 8.78
C GLU A 115 1.03 -24.16 9.45
N LEU A 116 1.20 -25.47 9.34
CA LEU A 116 0.29 -26.50 9.82
C LEU A 116 1.09 -27.56 10.58
N ASP A 117 1.09 -27.46 11.91
CA ASP A 117 1.75 -28.44 12.79
C ASP A 117 0.79 -29.56 13.12
N VAL A 118 0.76 -30.60 12.31
CA VAL A 118 -0.19 -31.71 12.48
C VAL A 118 0.35 -32.72 13.48
N LEU A 119 -0.36 -32.89 14.59
CA LEU A 119 -0.11 -33.97 15.55
C LEU A 119 -1.19 -35.04 15.45
N ASP A 120 -0.75 -36.29 15.57
CA ASP A 120 -1.65 -37.44 15.65
C ASP A 120 -2.21 -37.55 17.07
N SER A 121 -3.53 -37.67 17.19
CA SER A 121 -4.23 -37.88 18.46
C SER A 121 -5.30 -38.94 18.27
N GLU A 122 -5.65 -39.65 19.34
CA GLU A 122 -6.52 -40.84 19.31
C GLU A 122 -7.89 -40.64 18.63
N LYS A 123 -8.32 -39.39 18.41
CA LYS A 123 -9.62 -39.07 17.82
C LYS A 123 -9.57 -38.18 16.56
N THR A 124 -8.56 -37.32 16.41
CA THR A 124 -8.49 -36.33 15.32
C THR A 124 -7.07 -35.78 15.13
N TYR A 125 -6.74 -35.28 13.93
CA TYR A 125 -5.57 -34.41 13.71
C TYR A 125 -5.82 -33.02 14.29
N ILE A 126 -4.95 -32.53 15.17
CA ILE A 126 -5.07 -31.18 15.76
C ILE A 126 -3.79 -30.40 15.50
N ALA A 127 -3.95 -29.15 15.05
CA ALA A 127 -2.86 -28.18 15.03
C ALA A 127 -2.65 -27.62 16.44
N LEU A 128 -1.58 -28.06 17.11
CA LEU A 128 -1.23 -27.66 18.47
C LEU A 128 0.24 -27.29 18.53
N ASN A 129 0.56 -26.38 19.44
CA ASN A 129 1.96 -26.11 19.75
C ASN A 129 2.49 -27.21 20.68
N ASN A 130 3.63 -27.78 20.34
CA ASN A 130 4.23 -28.93 21.03
C ASN A 130 4.63 -28.67 22.50
N PHE A 131 4.46 -27.44 23.01
CA PHE A 131 4.93 -27.03 24.33
C PHE A 131 3.84 -26.55 25.29
N SER A 132 2.58 -26.47 24.85
CA SER A 132 1.48 -26.10 25.75
C SER A 132 1.00 -27.32 26.54
N VAL A 133 1.81 -27.73 27.52
CA VAL A 133 1.37 -28.61 28.62
C VAL A 133 1.00 -27.72 29.80
N SER A 134 -0.30 -27.63 30.08
CA SER A 134 -0.85 -27.32 31.40
C SER A 134 -2.30 -27.79 31.50
#